data_AF-A0A939ATE2-F1
#
_entry.id   AF-A0A939ATE2-F1
#
_cell.length_a   1.000
_cell.length_b   1.000
_cell.length_c   1.000
_cell.angle_alpha   90.00
_cell.angle_beta   90.00
_cell.angle_gamma   90.00
#
_symmetry.space_group_name_H-M   'P 1'
#
loop_
_entity.id
_entity.type
_entity.pdbx_description
1 polymer ?
#
loop_
_entity_poly.entity_id
_entity_poly.type
_entity_poly.pdbx_seq_one_letter_code
_entity_poly.pdbx_strand_id
1 'polypeptide(L)' 'MSKVAAQRAPKIWQRIVDYFKDTRGELRKVTWPTRDQATKLTAIVLGVTVVMAIFLGAVDFVFATLVRLIVAR' A
#
# COMPACT_ATOMS: atom_id res chain seq x y z
N MET A 1 -29.26 -8.99 -47.69
CA MET A 1 -28.10 -9.31 -46.84
C MET A 1 -27.00 -8.29 -47.09
N SER A 2 -26.16 -7.99 -46.09
CA SER A 2 -24.99 -7.09 -46.16
C SER A 2 -25.21 -5.58 -46.01
N LYS A 3 -25.64 -5.14 -44.83
CA LYS A 3 -25.11 -3.89 -44.23
C LYS A 3 -24.68 -4.14 -42.78
N VAL A 4 -23.89 -5.19 -42.62
CA VAL A 4 -23.08 -5.46 -41.42
C VAL A 4 -21.65 -5.11 -41.81
N ALA A 5 -21.23 -3.86 -41.68
CA ALA A 5 -19.82 -3.45 -41.67
C ALA A 5 -19.72 -1.92 -41.74
N ALA A 6 -19.89 -1.26 -40.59
CA ALA A 6 -19.25 0.03 -40.37
C ALA A 6 -18.89 0.11 -38.89
N GLN A 7 -18.11 -0.87 -38.46
CA GLN A 7 -17.38 -0.81 -37.19
C GLN A 7 -16.44 0.40 -37.29
N ARG A 8 -16.89 1.51 -36.70
CA ARG A 8 -16.08 2.71 -36.52
C ARG A 8 -14.92 2.32 -35.64
N ALA A 9 -13.71 2.35 -36.21
CA ALA A 9 -12.47 2.09 -35.52
C ALA A 9 -12.47 2.84 -34.17
N PRO A 10 -12.08 2.17 -33.07
CA PRO A 10 -12.08 2.80 -31.77
C PRO A 10 -11.12 3.99 -31.81
N LYS A 11 -11.64 5.21 -31.68
CA LYS A 11 -10.79 6.35 -31.39
C LYS A 11 -10.17 6.05 -30.02
N ILE A 12 -8.88 5.70 -29.98
CA ILE A 12 -8.11 5.42 -28.74
C ILE A 12 -8.42 6.47 -27.66
N TRP A 13 -8.58 7.72 -28.09
CA TRP A 13 -8.98 8.86 -27.26
C TRP A 13 -10.32 8.67 -26.53
N GLN A 14 -11.34 8.12 -27.17
CA GLN A 14 -12.63 7.85 -26.54
C GLN A 14 -12.51 6.75 -25.46
N ARG A 15 -11.77 5.67 -25.76
CA ARG A 15 -11.52 4.59 -24.80
C ARG A 15 -10.76 5.07 -23.55
N ILE A 16 -9.79 5.97 -23.71
CA ILE A 16 -9.06 6.55 -22.59
C ILE A 16 -9.99 7.42 -21.73
N VAL A 17 -10.82 8.27 -22.35
CA VAL A 17 -11.77 9.12 -21.62
C VAL A 17 -12.80 8.28 -20.86
N ASP A 18 -13.34 7.24 -21.48
CA ASP A 18 -14.28 6.32 -20.83
C ASP A 18 -13.60 5.58 -19.66
N TYR A 19 -12.35 5.12 -19.83
CA TYR A 19 -11.58 4.48 -18.75
C TYR A 19 -11.38 5.38 -17.53
N PHE A 20 -11.03 6.66 -17.73
CA PHE A 20 -10.90 7.62 -16.62
C PHE A 20 -12.24 7.92 -15.95
N LYS A 21 -13.32 7.95 -16.74
CA LYS A 21 -14.68 8.18 -16.24
C LYS A 21 -15.15 7.02 -15.37
N ASP A 22 -14.88 5.79 -15.79
CA ASP A 22 -15.19 4.57 -15.04
C ASP A 22 -14.32 4.47 -13.77
N THR A 23 -13.01 4.73 -13.88
CA THR A 23 -12.08 4.78 -12.73
C THR A 23 -12.53 5.80 -11.68
N ARG A 24 -13.01 6.98 -12.09
CA ARG A 24 -13.54 7.99 -11.15
C ARG A 24 -14.82 7.54 -10.44
N GLY A 25 -15.64 6.72 -11.10
CA GLY A 25 -16.82 6.08 -10.50
C GLY A 25 -16.44 5.06 -9.43
N GLU A 26 -15.38 4.28 -9.65
CA GLU A 26 -14.86 3.31 -8.69
C GLU A 26 -14.10 3.95 -7.53
N LEU A 27 -13.31 5.00 -7.79
CA LEU A 27 -12.61 5.76 -6.76
C LEU A 27 -13.56 6.41 -5.75
N ARG A 28 -14.81 6.68 -6.13
CA ARG A 28 -15.87 7.13 -5.20
C ARG A 28 -16.33 6.06 -4.22
N LYS A 29 -16.12 4.77 -4.52
CA LYS A 29 -16.40 3.65 -3.61
C LYS A 29 -15.29 3.48 -2.57
N VAL A 30 -14.14 4.13 -2.75
CA VAL A 30 -13.06 4.12 -1.77
C VAL A 30 -13.48 4.94 -0.57
N THR A 31 -13.77 4.26 0.53
CA THR A 31 -14.02 4.87 1.83
C THR A 31 -12.70 5.37 2.40
N TRP A 32 -12.42 6.64 2.17
CA TRP A 32 -11.29 7.30 2.81
C TRP A 32 -11.54 7.40 4.31
N PRO A 33 -10.55 7.04 5.14
CA PRO A 33 -10.68 7.12 6.58
C PRO A 33 -10.95 8.56 7.01
N THR A 34 -11.79 8.74 8.03
CA THR A 34 -11.98 10.05 8.63
C THR A 34 -10.67 10.50 9.30
N ARG A 35 -10.49 11.81 9.53
CA ARG A 35 -9.27 12.35 10.14
C ARG A 35 -8.93 11.65 11.48
N ASP A 36 -9.95 11.33 12.27
CA ASP A 36 -9.80 10.62 13.54
C ASP A 36 -9.40 9.14 13.36
N GLN A 37 -9.94 8.46 12.35
CA GLN A 37 -9.52 7.09 12.03
C GLN A 37 -8.06 7.05 11.56
N ALA A 38 -7.67 8.00 10.71
CA ALA A 38 -6.30 8.09 10.20
C ALA A 38 -5.29 8.34 11.33
N THR A 39 -5.58 9.23 12.27
CA THR A 39 -4.70 9.50 13.42
C THR A 39 -4.61 8.30 14.36
N LYS A 40 -5.73 7.64 14.68
CA LYS A 40 -5.75 6.42 15.51
C LYS A 40 -4.92 5.30 14.90
N LEU A 41 -5.13 5.01 13.60
CA LEU A 41 -4.37 3.98 12.89
C LEU A 41 -2.88 4.30 12.89
N THR A 42 -2.50 5.55 12.64
CA THR A 42 -1.10 5.98 12.65
C THR A 42 -0.49 5.85 14.06
N ALA A 43 -1.22 6.22 15.11
CA ALA A 43 -0.77 6.10 16.49
C ALA A 43 -0.53 4.64 16.89
N ILE A 44 -1.41 3.72 16.48
CA ILE A 44 -1.26 2.29 16.71
C ILE A 44 0.01 1.79 16.01
N VAL A 45 0.20 2.12 14.74
CA VAL A 45 1.38 1.70 13.96
C VAL A 45 2.67 2.22 14.61
N LEU A 46 2.70 3.49 15.03
CA LEU A 46 3.84 4.06 15.76
C LEU A 46 4.13 3.28 17.05
N GLY A 47 3.09 2.98 17.82
CA GLY A 47 3.23 2.19 19.06
C GLY A 47 3.84 0.81 18.82
N VAL A 48 3.28 0.05 17.87
CA VAL A 48 3.79 -1.28 17.51
C VAL A 48 5.22 -1.20 16.98
N THR A 49 5.54 -0.18 16.18
CA THR A 49 6.88 0.00 15.61
C THR A 49 7.92 0.28 16.70
N VAL A 50 7.59 1.13 17.69
CA VAL A 50 8.49 1.41 18.83
C VAL A 50 8.74 0.16 19.65
N VAL A 51 7.70 -0.61 19.95
CA VAL A 51 7.83 -1.88 20.68
C VAL A 51 8.71 -2.86 19.92
N MET A 52 8.49 -3.01 18.61
CA MET A 52 9.30 -3.89 17.77
C MET A 52 10.77 -3.43 17.71
N ALA A 53 11.02 -2.12 17.61
CA ALA A 53 12.37 -1.57 17.57
C ALA A 53 13.14 -1.86 18.87
N ILE A 54 12.48 -1.71 20.03
CA ILE A 54 13.08 -2.05 21.33
C ILE A 54 13.34 -3.54 21.43
N PHE A 55 12.37 -4.37 21.03
CA PHE A 55 12.50 -5.83 21.07
C PHE A 55 13.65 -6.32 20.19
N LEU A 56 13.68 -5.91 18.93
CA LEU A 56 14.75 -6.27 18.00
C LEU A 56 16.10 -5.75 18.49
N GLY A 57 16.19 -4.48 18.91
CA GLY A 57 17.43 -3.91 19.44
C GLY A 57 17.96 -4.64 20.68
N ALA A 58 17.08 -5.09 21.58
CA ALA A 58 17.47 -5.90 22.73
C ALA A 58 18.01 -7.27 22.29
N VAL A 59 17.33 -7.92 21.34
CA VAL A 59 17.75 -9.20 20.78
C VAL A 59 19.10 -9.09 20.08
N ASP A 60 19.29 -8.06 19.24
CA ASP A 60 20.54 -7.77 18.55
C ASP A 60 21.69 -7.54 19.55
N PHE A 61 21.43 -6.82 20.66
CA PHE A 61 22.42 -6.60 21.71
C PHE A 61 22.84 -7.90 22.41
N VAL A 62 21.88 -8.77 22.71
CA VAL A 62 22.15 -10.09 23.31
C VAL A 62 22.98 -10.94 22.36
N PHE A 63 22.58 -11.02 21.08
CA PHE A 63 23.34 -11.76 20.07
C PHE A 63 24.74 -11.20 19.87
N ALA A 64 24.90 -9.88 19.77
CA ALA A 64 26.21 -9.25 19.63
C ALA A 64 27.13 -9.58 20.82
N THR A 65 26.58 -9.58 22.04
CA THR A 65 27.34 -9.94 23.25
C THR A 65 27.74 -11.42 23.25
N LEU A 66 26.82 -12.31 22.89
CA LEU A 66 27.09 -13.75 22.79
C LEU A 66 28.15 -14.07 21.73
N VAL A 67 28.01 -13.49 20.53
CA VAL A 67 28.99 -13.66 19.44
C VAL A 67 30.35 -13.12 19.87
N ARG A 68 30.40 -11.94 20.48
CA ARG A 68 31.65 -11.37 21.00
C ARG A 68 32.31 -12.28 22.03
N LEU A 69 31.54 -12.90 22.94
CA LEU A 69 32.07 -13.83 23.93
C LEU A 69 32.64 -15.11 23.31
N ILE A 70 32.04 -15.60 22.23
CA ILE A 70 32.49 -16.80 21.50
C ILE A 70 33.72 -16.49 20.63
N VAL A 71 33.74 -15.36 19.94
CA VAL A 71 34.83 -14.98 19.02
C VAL A 71 36.05 -14.40 19.75
N ALA A 72 35.85 -13.70 20.87
CA ALA A 72 36.95 -13.19 21.69
C ALA A 72 37.57 -14.26 22.60
N ARG A 73 37.15 -15.53 22.45
CA ARG A 73 37.75 -16.70 23.07
C ARG A 73 38.70 -17.40 22.12
#